data_AF-A0A814H197-F1
#
_entry.id   AF-A0A814H197-F1
#
_cell.length_a   1.000
_cell.length_b   1.000
_cell.length_c   1.000
_cell.angle_alpha   90.00
_cell.angle_beta   90.00
_cell.angle_gamma   90.00
#
_symmetry.space_group_name_H-M   'P 1'
#
loop_
_entity.id
_entity.type
_entity.pdbx_description
1 polymer ?
#
loop_
_entity_poly.entity_id
_entity_poly.type
_entity_poly.pdbx_seq_one_letter_code
_entity_poly.pdbx_strand_id
1 'polypeptide(L)'
;MNTITCFCLEWSVTGNMTNARGYHTASVLPNGKVLVTGGLSNSYFLNSAELYDPSTDIWTTTSNMTNARHMHTVSVLLSGKILVTGGSIGNNVFNSAELYDSSTGIWATIRNMTSRRFRHTASVLSNGIVLVTGGSIIGSGTLNSAELNMVESNAGHNLKQDLVEKHRNVVGQQQPIIIVNGNKDQNKIFEQSFAEYSRVTNRPLYVFDNVDECCDFVYEQASSNEEAKCIVLVQDQFANELIPSIVHAEQIEDIIILNENPPSQQERESMREYTKVRELMKSYFL
;
A
#
# COMPACT_ATOMS: atom_id res chain seq x y z
N MET A 1 -12.46 -54.02 11.14
CA MET A 1 -12.69 -53.30 12.41
C MET A 1 -12.30 -51.86 12.18
N ASN A 2 -13.29 -50.98 11.98
CA ASN A 2 -13.03 -49.55 11.82
C ASN A 2 -13.11 -48.92 13.21
N THR A 3 -11.97 -48.72 13.85
CA THR A 3 -11.89 -47.87 15.04
C THR A 3 -12.05 -46.42 14.59
N ILE A 4 -13.25 -45.89 14.77
CA ILE A 4 -13.50 -44.45 14.76
C ILE A 4 -12.83 -43.93 16.03
N THR A 5 -11.64 -43.35 15.90
CA THR A 5 -11.05 -42.54 16.97
C THR A 5 -11.90 -41.31 17.15
N CYS A 6 -12.72 -41.31 18.20
CA CYS A 6 -13.42 -40.13 18.68
C CYS A 6 -12.38 -39.15 19.21
N PHE A 7 -12.20 -38.01 18.56
CA PHE A 7 -11.41 -36.91 19.10
C PHE A 7 -12.13 -36.41 20.37
N CYS A 8 -11.49 -36.59 21.53
CA CYS A 8 -12.03 -36.08 22.78
C CYS A 8 -12.00 -34.54 22.74
N LEU A 9 -13.15 -33.91 23.00
CA LEU A 9 -13.31 -32.47 23.19
C LEU A 9 -12.76 -32.06 24.57
N GLU A 10 -11.45 -32.23 24.77
CA GLU A 10 -10.78 -31.84 26.02
C GLU A 10 -9.77 -30.72 25.77
N TRP A 11 -9.70 -29.78 26.71
CA TRP A 11 -8.67 -28.75 26.71
C TRP A 11 -7.34 -29.37 27.14
N SER A 12 -6.30 -29.21 26.31
CA SER A 12 -4.93 -29.58 26.63
C SER A 12 -4.03 -28.35 26.75
N VAL A 13 -3.11 -28.37 27.70
CA VAL A 13 -2.08 -27.33 27.84
C VAL A 13 -1.07 -27.47 26.71
N THR A 14 -0.67 -26.35 26.12
CA THR A 14 0.39 -26.22 25.11
C THR A 14 1.65 -25.58 25.72
N GLY A 15 2.70 -25.39 24.92
CA GLY A 15 3.84 -24.54 25.28
C GLY A 15 3.44 -23.12 25.71
N ASN A 16 4.23 -22.51 26.59
CA ASN A 16 4.01 -21.14 27.07
C ASN A 16 4.56 -20.11 26.07
N MET A 17 3.86 -18.99 25.89
CA MET A 17 4.43 -17.79 25.27
C MET A 17 5.62 -17.28 26.08
N THR A 18 6.56 -16.63 25.41
CA THR A 18 7.73 -15.97 26.01
C THR A 18 7.29 -14.78 26.88
N ASN A 19 6.28 -14.02 26.41
CA ASN A 19 5.74 -12.88 27.14
C ASN A 19 4.25 -13.09 27.46
N ALA A 20 3.92 -13.06 28.75
CA ALA A 20 2.52 -12.98 29.19
C ALA A 20 1.88 -11.69 28.66
N ARG A 21 0.67 -11.78 28.09
CA ARG A 21 0.03 -10.63 27.43
C ARG A 21 -1.49 -10.71 27.44
N GLY A 22 -2.17 -9.59 27.71
CA GLY A 22 -3.60 -9.39 27.51
C GLY A 22 -3.88 -8.34 26.43
N TYR A 23 -5.09 -8.26 25.91
CA TYR A 23 -5.48 -7.29 24.85
C TYR A 23 -4.61 -7.34 23.58
N HIS A 24 -3.94 -8.47 23.36
CA HIS A 24 -3.23 -8.80 22.14
C HIS A 24 -4.22 -9.31 21.09
N THR A 25 -3.73 -9.51 19.89
CA THR A 25 -4.46 -10.17 18.81
C THR A 25 -3.71 -11.41 18.37
N ALA A 26 -4.45 -12.44 17.96
CA ALA A 26 -3.92 -13.69 17.44
C ALA A 26 -4.56 -13.96 16.07
N SER A 27 -3.78 -14.44 15.10
CA SER A 27 -4.27 -14.77 13.76
C SER A 27 -3.58 -16.00 13.20
N VAL A 28 -4.35 -16.89 12.60
CA VAL A 28 -3.84 -18.08 11.92
C VAL A 28 -3.27 -17.66 10.57
N LEU A 29 -2.01 -18.00 10.33
CA LEU A 29 -1.30 -17.76 9.08
C LEU A 29 -1.64 -18.85 8.05
N PRO A 30 -1.46 -18.60 6.74
CA PRO A 30 -1.71 -19.61 5.71
C PRO A 30 -0.88 -20.90 5.87
N ASN A 31 0.28 -20.81 6.52
CA ASN A 31 1.13 -21.97 6.82
C ASN A 31 0.68 -22.75 8.07
N GLY A 32 -0.44 -22.40 8.69
CA GLY A 32 -1.00 -23.05 9.87
C GLY A 32 -0.43 -22.60 11.21
N LYS A 33 0.61 -21.76 11.22
CA LYS A 33 1.13 -21.14 12.46
C LYS A 33 0.20 -20.05 12.96
N VAL A 34 0.29 -19.70 14.24
CA VAL A 34 -0.47 -18.58 14.82
C VAL A 34 0.48 -17.43 15.14
N LEU A 35 0.23 -16.25 14.56
CA LEU A 35 0.93 -15.03 14.93
C LEU A 35 0.16 -14.30 16.03
N VAL A 36 0.84 -14.02 17.13
CA VAL A 36 0.33 -13.19 18.23
C VAL A 36 1.12 -11.89 18.29
N THR A 37 0.43 -10.75 18.36
CA THR A 37 1.06 -9.43 18.28
C THR A 37 0.61 -8.49 19.39
N GLY A 38 1.57 -7.73 19.92
CA GLY A 38 1.34 -6.66 20.88
C GLY A 38 0.62 -7.11 22.16
N GLY A 39 -0.21 -6.22 22.69
CA GLY A 39 -0.92 -6.39 23.95
C GLY A 39 -0.25 -5.67 25.12
N LEU A 40 -0.71 -6.01 26.31
CA LEU A 40 -0.29 -5.43 27.58
C LEU A 40 0.22 -6.56 28.49
N SER A 41 1.45 -6.42 28.98
CA SER A 41 2.03 -7.30 29.99
C SER A 41 2.24 -6.51 31.27
N ASN A 42 1.51 -6.86 32.33
CA ASN A 42 1.49 -6.11 33.59
C ASN A 42 1.17 -4.61 33.35
N SER A 43 2.19 -3.75 33.30
CA SER A 43 2.08 -2.30 33.04
C SER A 43 2.83 -1.84 31.79
N TYR A 44 3.35 -2.76 30.98
CA TYR A 44 4.12 -2.47 29.77
C TYR A 44 3.34 -2.87 28.52
N PHE A 45 3.25 -1.96 27.57
CA PHE A 45 2.71 -2.24 26.25
C PHE A 45 3.76 -2.97 25.44
N LEU A 46 3.36 -4.03 24.74
CA LEU A 46 4.27 -4.85 23.94
C LEU A 46 4.24 -4.39 22.48
N ASN A 47 5.41 -4.32 21.88
CA ASN A 47 5.58 -4.32 20.41
C ASN A 47 6.03 -5.69 19.88
N SER A 48 6.28 -6.65 20.77
CA SER A 48 6.73 -7.98 20.39
C SER A 48 5.65 -8.80 19.72
N ALA A 49 6.09 -9.66 18.82
CA ALA A 49 5.28 -10.67 18.16
C ALA A 49 5.88 -12.06 18.37
N GLU A 50 5.01 -13.06 18.49
CA GLU A 50 5.39 -14.45 18.72
C GLU A 50 4.60 -15.36 17.77
N LEU A 51 5.25 -16.40 17.28
CA LEU A 51 4.66 -17.44 16.45
C LEU A 51 4.49 -18.71 17.26
N TYR A 52 3.29 -19.27 17.24
CA TYR A 52 3.05 -20.63 17.71
C TYR A 52 3.06 -21.60 16.53
N ASP A 53 3.85 -22.66 16.65
CA ASP A 53 3.91 -23.75 15.70
C ASP A 53 3.18 -25.00 16.26
N PRO A 54 1.97 -25.32 15.79
CA PRO A 54 1.19 -26.44 16.31
C PRO A 54 1.83 -27.81 16.02
N SER A 55 2.79 -27.90 15.08
CA SER A 55 3.47 -29.16 14.77
C SER A 55 4.55 -29.53 15.80
N THR A 56 5.07 -28.53 16.50
CA THR A 56 6.14 -28.70 17.51
C THR A 56 5.71 -28.29 18.92
N ASP A 57 4.55 -27.64 19.05
CA ASP A 57 4.05 -27.06 20.28
C ASP A 57 4.96 -25.99 20.90
N ILE A 58 5.71 -25.29 20.04
CA ILE A 58 6.71 -24.29 20.45
C ILE A 58 6.27 -22.88 20.06
N TRP A 59 6.54 -21.93 20.97
CA TRP A 59 6.47 -20.50 20.70
C TRP A 59 7.84 -19.95 20.33
N THR A 60 7.91 -19.08 19.32
CA THR A 60 9.15 -18.42 18.89
C THR A 60 8.91 -16.93 18.70
N THR A 61 9.79 -16.09 19.23
CA THR A 61 9.76 -14.64 19.00
C THR A 61 10.15 -14.32 17.55
N THR A 62 9.40 -13.44 16.91
CA THR A 62 9.75 -12.86 15.60
C THR A 62 10.12 -11.38 15.77
N SER A 63 10.52 -10.71 14.68
CA SER A 63 10.75 -9.26 14.66
C SER A 63 9.62 -8.49 15.33
N ASN A 64 9.97 -7.37 15.97
CA ASN A 64 9.02 -6.52 16.67
C ASN A 64 8.35 -5.53 15.72
N MET A 65 7.11 -5.15 16.05
CA MET A 65 6.46 -3.99 15.44
C MET A 65 7.20 -2.71 15.81
N THR A 66 7.02 -1.67 15.01
CA THR A 66 7.56 -0.33 15.24
C THR A 66 7.01 0.26 16.53
N ASN A 67 5.70 0.12 16.75
CA ASN A 67 5.03 0.68 17.93
C ASN A 67 4.48 -0.41 18.83
N ALA A 68 4.68 -0.24 20.14
CA ALA A 68 3.97 -1.03 21.14
C ALA A 68 2.50 -0.63 21.12
N ARG A 69 1.60 -1.62 21.07
CA ARG A 69 0.17 -1.39 20.90
C ARG A 69 -0.66 -2.49 21.56
N HIS A 70 -1.81 -2.11 22.11
CA HIS A 70 -2.86 -3.04 22.53
C HIS A 70 -4.21 -2.63 21.93
N MET A 71 -5.19 -3.53 21.92
CA MET A 71 -6.53 -3.27 21.36
C MET A 71 -6.51 -2.77 19.90
N HIS A 72 -5.47 -3.14 19.16
CA HIS A 72 -5.37 -3.01 17.71
C HIS A 72 -6.12 -4.15 17.01
N THR A 73 -6.25 -4.08 15.69
CA THR A 73 -6.77 -5.20 14.88
C THR A 73 -5.68 -5.79 14.02
N VAL A 74 -5.87 -7.07 13.69
CA VAL A 74 -5.02 -7.83 12.77
C VAL A 74 -5.89 -8.45 11.70
N SER A 75 -5.43 -8.38 10.45
CA SER A 75 -6.13 -8.89 9.28
C SER A 75 -5.17 -9.73 8.44
N VAL A 76 -5.53 -10.99 8.23
CA VAL A 76 -4.82 -11.89 7.31
C VAL A 76 -5.30 -11.58 5.90
N LEU A 77 -4.39 -11.08 5.07
CA LEU A 77 -4.71 -10.66 3.72
C LEU A 77 -4.69 -11.84 2.74
N LEU A 78 -5.18 -11.64 1.52
CA LEU A 78 -5.28 -12.70 0.51
C LEU A 78 -3.90 -13.20 0.07
N SER A 79 -2.87 -12.36 0.11
CA SER A 79 -1.49 -12.75 -0.15
C SER A 79 -0.88 -13.64 0.94
N GLY A 80 -1.51 -13.69 2.12
CA GLY A 80 -0.95 -14.30 3.33
C GLY A 80 -0.10 -13.36 4.20
N LYS A 81 0.07 -12.10 3.80
CA LYS A 81 0.63 -11.06 4.67
C LYS A 81 -0.38 -10.63 5.73
N ILE A 82 0.13 -10.00 6.78
CA ILE A 82 -0.65 -9.65 7.96
C ILE A 82 -0.67 -8.14 8.14
N LEU A 83 -1.85 -7.54 8.04
CA LEU A 83 -2.05 -6.12 8.30
C LEU A 83 -2.41 -5.88 9.77
N VAL A 84 -1.62 -5.05 10.45
CA VAL A 84 -1.87 -4.56 11.80
C VAL A 84 -2.29 -3.10 11.72
N THR A 85 -3.39 -2.72 12.37
CA THR A 85 -3.86 -1.32 12.38
C THR A 85 -4.28 -0.82 13.75
N GLY A 86 -3.94 0.44 14.03
CA GLY A 86 -4.43 1.20 15.19
C GLY A 86 -4.00 0.63 16.54
N GLY A 87 -4.88 0.72 17.52
CA GLY A 87 -4.57 0.41 18.91
C GLY A 87 -4.01 1.62 19.66
N SER A 88 -3.51 1.39 20.87
CA SER A 88 -3.02 2.46 21.74
C SER A 88 -1.83 2.07 22.61
N ILE A 89 -1.11 3.09 23.07
CA ILE A 89 -0.17 3.04 24.18
C ILE A 89 -0.60 4.07 25.23
N GLY A 90 -1.20 3.59 26.32
CA GLY A 90 -1.81 4.47 27.32
C GLY A 90 -2.86 5.38 26.69
N ASN A 91 -2.67 6.70 26.82
CA ASN A 91 -3.56 7.71 26.25
C ASN A 91 -3.31 8.02 24.76
N ASN A 92 -2.24 7.48 24.17
CA ASN A 92 -1.90 7.73 22.78
C ASN A 92 -2.54 6.67 21.87
N VAL A 93 -3.51 7.09 21.07
CA VAL A 93 -4.20 6.23 20.09
C VAL A 93 -3.52 6.37 18.74
N PHE A 94 -3.23 5.25 18.09
CA PHE A 94 -2.57 5.21 16.80
C PHE A 94 -3.55 5.22 15.63
N ASN A 95 -3.12 5.84 14.54
CA ASN A 95 -3.63 5.59 13.20
C ASN A 95 -2.62 4.80 12.34
N SER A 96 -1.50 4.38 12.92
CA SER A 96 -0.45 3.69 12.18
C SER A 96 -0.86 2.28 11.76
N ALA A 97 -0.37 1.88 10.59
CA ALA A 97 -0.56 0.57 10.02
C ALA A 97 0.79 -0.05 9.67
N GLU A 98 0.93 -1.35 9.91
CA GLU A 98 2.15 -2.10 9.64
C GLU A 98 1.77 -3.44 8.98
N LEU A 99 2.58 -3.88 8.02
CA LEU A 99 2.41 -5.13 7.28
C LEU A 99 3.52 -6.11 7.68
N TYR A 100 3.14 -7.32 8.10
CA TYR A 100 4.08 -8.39 8.39
C TYR A 100 4.08 -9.42 7.27
N ASP A 101 5.28 -9.72 6.79
CA ASP A 101 5.51 -10.81 5.85
C ASP A 101 5.94 -12.06 6.61
N SER A 102 5.08 -13.08 6.62
CA SER A 102 5.34 -14.33 7.33
C SER A 102 6.44 -15.19 6.73
N SER A 103 6.84 -14.93 5.48
CA SER A 103 7.93 -15.66 4.82
C SER A 103 9.31 -15.15 5.24
N THR A 104 9.43 -13.85 5.54
CA THR A 104 10.69 -13.21 5.94
C THR A 104 10.74 -12.87 7.43
N GLY A 105 9.58 -12.79 8.08
CA GLY A 105 9.47 -12.34 9.46
C GLY A 105 9.69 -10.84 9.64
N ILE A 106 9.58 -10.04 8.57
CA ILE A 106 9.86 -8.60 8.57
C ILE A 106 8.56 -7.78 8.62
N TRP A 107 8.62 -6.65 9.31
CA TRP A 107 7.57 -5.64 9.37
C TRP A 107 7.89 -4.46 8.44
N ALA A 108 6.88 -3.95 7.75
CA ALA A 108 6.96 -2.72 6.97
C ALA A 108 5.86 -1.75 7.40
N THR A 109 6.22 -0.49 7.64
CA THR A 109 5.22 0.57 7.83
C THR A 109 4.53 0.87 6.50
N ILE A 110 3.21 0.99 6.52
CA ILE A 110 2.42 1.33 5.33
C ILE A 110 1.59 2.60 5.59
N ARG A 111 0.80 3.02 4.60
CA ARG A 111 -0.08 4.18 4.74
C ARG A 111 -0.97 4.07 5.98
N ASN A 112 -0.94 5.13 6.79
CA ASN A 112 -1.73 5.24 8.00
C ASN A 112 -3.23 5.39 7.69
N MET A 113 -4.05 5.01 8.66
CA MET A 113 -5.46 5.36 8.72
C MET A 113 -5.65 6.88 8.82
N THR A 114 -6.76 7.40 8.30
CA THR A 114 -7.07 8.83 8.43
C THR A 114 -7.47 9.16 9.85
N SER A 115 -8.21 8.26 10.51
CA SER A 115 -8.59 8.40 11.91
C SER A 115 -7.73 7.53 12.81
N ARG A 116 -7.30 8.07 13.95
CA ARG A 116 -6.75 7.28 15.06
C ARG A 116 -7.88 6.44 15.64
N ARG A 117 -7.62 5.16 15.94
CA ARG A 117 -8.63 4.29 16.53
C ARG A 117 -8.01 3.11 17.27
N PHE A 118 -8.65 2.74 18.38
CA PHE A 118 -8.45 1.46 19.10
C PHE A 118 -9.82 0.81 19.35
N ARG A 119 -9.85 -0.49 19.59
CA ARG A 119 -11.10 -1.30 19.71
C ARG A 119 -12.02 -1.20 18.49
N HIS A 120 -11.48 -0.84 17.32
CA HIS A 120 -12.20 -0.92 16.06
C HIS A 120 -12.29 -2.37 15.59
N THR A 121 -13.06 -2.59 14.53
CA THR A 121 -13.07 -3.87 13.82
C THR A 121 -12.46 -3.70 12.43
N ALA A 122 -11.87 -4.77 11.92
CA ALA A 122 -11.34 -4.84 10.57
C ALA A 122 -11.85 -6.12 9.90
N SER A 123 -12.34 -6.01 8.67
CA SER A 123 -12.84 -7.14 7.89
C SER A 123 -12.17 -7.14 6.53
N VAL A 124 -11.55 -8.26 6.17
CA VAL A 124 -10.99 -8.48 4.83
C VAL A 124 -12.14 -8.90 3.92
N LEU A 125 -12.39 -8.10 2.89
CA LEU A 125 -13.42 -8.37 1.89
C LEU A 125 -12.89 -9.39 0.88
N SER A 126 -13.79 -10.06 0.16
CA SER A 126 -13.44 -11.06 -0.85
C SER A 126 -12.56 -10.52 -1.99
N ASN A 127 -12.53 -9.21 -2.16
CA ASN A 127 -11.69 -8.52 -3.12
C ASN A 127 -10.36 -8.01 -2.52
N GLY A 128 -9.97 -8.43 -1.32
CA GLY A 128 -8.69 -8.07 -0.69
C GLY A 128 -8.64 -6.68 -0.05
N ILE A 129 -9.71 -5.87 -0.17
CA ILE A 129 -9.82 -4.61 0.57
C ILE A 129 -10.09 -4.91 2.05
N VAL A 130 -9.43 -4.20 2.95
CA VAL A 130 -9.71 -4.26 4.39
C VAL A 130 -10.61 -3.10 4.78
N LEU A 131 -11.84 -3.40 5.19
CA LEU A 131 -12.77 -2.44 5.75
C LEU A 131 -12.54 -2.31 7.25
N VAL A 132 -12.15 -1.11 7.68
CA VAL A 132 -11.97 -0.75 9.09
C VAL A 132 -13.16 0.08 9.54
N THR A 133 -13.84 -0.32 10.62
CA THR A 133 -15.05 0.37 11.11
C THR A 133 -14.99 0.69 12.59
N GLY A 134 -15.49 1.89 12.92
CA GLY A 134 -15.72 2.32 14.30
C GLY A 134 -14.45 2.37 15.15
N GLY A 135 -14.57 1.91 16.39
CA GLY A 135 -13.54 2.06 17.42
C GLY A 135 -13.71 3.36 18.20
N SER A 136 -12.70 3.68 18.99
CA SER A 136 -12.74 4.82 19.90
C SER A 136 -11.48 5.67 19.81
N ILE A 137 -11.61 6.92 20.26
CA ILE A 137 -10.50 7.83 20.52
C ILE A 137 -10.62 8.27 21.98
N ILE A 138 -9.52 8.21 22.72
CA ILE A 138 -9.49 8.66 24.11
C ILE A 138 -9.78 10.16 24.15
N GLY A 139 -10.78 10.57 24.92
CA GLY A 139 -11.22 11.97 25.04
C GLY A 139 -12.23 12.44 23.98
N SER A 140 -12.33 11.79 22.82
CA SER A 140 -13.29 12.17 21.76
C SER A 140 -14.48 11.22 21.61
N GLY A 141 -14.43 10.04 22.23
CA GLY A 141 -15.54 9.07 22.24
C GLY A 141 -15.45 8.01 21.13
N THR A 142 -16.59 7.39 20.81
CA THR A 142 -16.71 6.34 19.79
C THR A 142 -16.81 6.95 18.39
N LEU A 143 -16.19 6.30 17.41
CA LEU A 143 -16.25 6.66 16.02
C LEU A 143 -17.42 5.96 15.31
N ASN A 144 -18.11 6.70 14.45
CA ASN A 144 -19.05 6.16 13.47
C ASN A 144 -18.44 6.11 12.05
N SER A 145 -17.14 6.44 11.91
CA SER A 145 -16.42 6.44 10.65
C SER A 145 -15.94 5.05 10.26
N ALA A 146 -15.90 4.81 8.95
CA ALA A 146 -15.27 3.65 8.34
C ALA A 146 -14.24 4.12 7.30
N GLU A 147 -13.20 3.33 7.09
CA GLU A 147 -12.20 3.59 6.06
C GLU A 147 -11.75 2.27 5.42
N LEU A 148 -11.28 2.36 4.18
CA LEU A 148 -10.83 1.22 3.39
C LEU A 148 -9.31 1.26 3.27
N ASN A 149 -8.68 0.11 3.50
CA ASN A 149 -7.29 -0.11 3.15
C ASN A 149 -7.23 -1.02 1.92
N MET A 150 -6.60 -0.51 0.84
CA MET A 150 -6.55 -1.17 -0.46
C MET A 150 -5.24 -1.87 -0.74
N VAL A 151 -4.42 -2.15 0.28
CA VAL A 151 -3.07 -2.73 0.14
C VAL A 151 -3.03 -4.00 -0.73
N GLU A 152 -4.14 -4.73 -0.82
CA GLU A 152 -4.28 -5.92 -1.69
C GLU A 152 -5.57 -5.90 -2.52
N SER A 153 -6.12 -4.73 -2.85
CA SER A 153 -7.39 -4.68 -3.56
C SER A 153 -7.31 -5.31 -4.96
N ASN A 154 -8.23 -6.24 -5.24
CA ASN A 154 -8.50 -6.77 -6.58
C ASN A 154 -9.22 -5.76 -7.48
N ALA A 155 -9.62 -4.59 -6.96
CA ALA A 155 -10.01 -3.46 -7.80
C ALA A 155 -8.84 -3.04 -8.69
N GLY A 156 -7.62 -3.04 -8.14
CA GLY A 156 -6.39 -3.00 -8.91
C GLY A 156 -6.22 -4.25 -9.79
N HIS A 157 -6.62 -5.46 -9.38
CA HIS A 157 -6.40 -6.71 -10.13
C HIS A 157 -7.31 -6.90 -11.37
N ASN A 158 -8.56 -6.42 -11.36
CA ASN A 158 -9.44 -6.48 -12.53
C ASN A 158 -9.18 -5.30 -13.50
N LEU A 159 -8.77 -4.13 -12.99
CA LEU A 159 -8.12 -3.11 -13.82
C LEU A 159 -6.78 -3.62 -14.36
N LYS A 160 -6.00 -4.38 -13.59
CA LYS A 160 -4.74 -5.01 -14.03
C LYS A 160 -5.00 -6.00 -15.15
N GLN A 161 -6.04 -6.83 -15.16
CA GLN A 161 -6.28 -7.70 -16.32
C GLN A 161 -6.76 -6.91 -17.55
N ASP A 162 -7.71 -5.98 -17.43
CA ASP A 162 -8.17 -5.18 -18.58
C ASP A 162 -7.08 -4.21 -19.10
N LEU A 163 -6.24 -3.66 -18.23
CA LEU A 163 -5.08 -2.85 -18.61
C LEU A 163 -3.95 -3.74 -19.14
N VAL A 164 -3.59 -4.84 -18.50
CA VAL A 164 -2.56 -5.77 -19.01
C VAL A 164 -2.96 -6.32 -20.37
N GLU A 165 -4.22 -6.66 -20.61
CA GLU A 165 -4.69 -7.20 -21.89
C GLU A 165 -4.80 -6.11 -22.98
N LYS A 166 -5.08 -4.85 -22.58
CA LYS A 166 -4.99 -3.67 -23.47
C LYS A 166 -3.54 -3.28 -23.80
N HIS A 167 -2.57 -3.53 -22.91
CA HIS A 167 -1.19 -3.02 -23.03
C HIS A 167 -0.10 -4.07 -23.31
N ARG A 168 -0.39 -5.38 -23.18
CA ARG A 168 0.52 -6.50 -23.52
C ARG A 168 0.90 -6.54 -25.01
N ASN A 169 0.13 -5.87 -25.87
CA ASN A 169 0.41 -5.79 -27.31
C ASN A 169 1.49 -4.77 -27.71
N VAL A 170 2.14 -4.06 -26.78
CA VAL A 170 3.12 -3.00 -27.11
C VAL A 170 4.43 -3.13 -26.32
N VAL A 171 4.77 -4.31 -25.79
CA VAL A 171 6.04 -4.52 -25.08
C VAL A 171 7.19 -4.63 -26.10
N GLY A 172 7.78 -3.48 -26.42
CA GLY A 172 9.07 -3.36 -27.07
C GLY A 172 9.81 -2.14 -26.53
N GLN A 173 10.74 -2.35 -25.60
CA GLN A 173 11.87 -1.47 -25.21
C GLN A 173 11.64 0.07 -25.19
N GLN A 174 10.46 0.57 -24.81
CA GLN A 174 10.20 2.02 -24.83
C GLN A 174 9.94 2.56 -23.42
N GLN A 175 10.64 3.65 -23.10
CA GLN A 175 10.54 4.38 -21.83
C GLN A 175 9.18 5.10 -21.75
N PRO A 176 8.33 4.82 -20.76
CA PRO A 176 7.04 5.49 -20.65
C PRO A 176 7.19 6.93 -20.16
N ILE A 177 6.38 7.83 -20.72
CA ILE A 177 6.11 9.16 -20.17
C ILE A 177 4.81 9.04 -19.38
N ILE A 178 4.88 9.24 -18.08
CA ILE A 178 3.73 9.18 -17.19
C ILE A 178 3.38 10.60 -16.78
N ILE A 179 2.11 11.01 -16.93
CA ILE A 179 1.62 12.30 -16.47
C ILE A 179 0.53 12.11 -15.43
N VAL A 180 0.72 12.78 -14.31
CA VAL A 180 -0.20 13.09 -13.22
C VAL A 180 -0.39 14.62 -13.33
N ASN A 181 -1.55 15.25 -13.27
CA ASN A 181 -2.83 14.95 -12.68
C ASN A 181 -3.87 15.95 -13.26
N GLY A 182 -5.10 15.90 -12.76
CA GLY A 182 -6.06 16.98 -12.73
C GLY A 182 -7.48 16.46 -12.96
N ASN A 183 -8.49 17.18 -12.45
CA ASN A 183 -9.90 17.00 -12.81
C ASN A 183 -10.03 16.58 -14.30
N LYS A 184 -10.87 15.58 -14.60
CA LYS A 184 -11.09 14.95 -15.91
C LYS A 184 -11.01 15.88 -17.13
N ASP A 185 -11.43 17.14 -16.98
CA ASP A 185 -11.37 18.16 -18.02
C ASP A 185 -9.93 18.63 -18.38
N GLN A 186 -9.01 18.67 -17.41
CA GLN A 186 -7.61 19.05 -17.59
C GLN A 186 -6.77 17.91 -18.18
N ASN A 187 -7.03 16.66 -17.79
CA ASN A 187 -6.32 15.48 -18.31
C ASN A 187 -6.39 15.39 -19.83
N LYS A 188 -7.55 15.71 -20.41
CA LYS A 188 -7.73 15.76 -21.87
C LYS A 188 -6.85 16.80 -22.57
N ILE A 189 -6.58 17.93 -21.90
CA ILE A 189 -5.71 19.00 -22.43
C ILE A 189 -4.25 18.57 -22.37
N PHE A 190 -3.83 17.91 -21.29
CA PHE A 190 -2.47 17.38 -21.17
C PHE A 190 -2.20 16.24 -22.15
N GLU A 191 -3.14 15.29 -22.30
CA GLU A 191 -3.06 14.26 -23.32
C GLU A 191 -2.83 14.85 -24.71
N GLN A 192 -3.62 15.85 -25.10
CA GLN A 192 -3.47 16.53 -26.38
C GLN A 192 -2.15 17.29 -26.51
N SER A 193 -1.66 17.88 -25.42
CA SER A 193 -0.42 18.66 -25.40
C SER A 193 0.83 17.79 -25.53
N PHE A 194 0.81 16.58 -24.96
CA PHE A 194 1.95 15.66 -24.96
C PHE A 194 1.83 14.53 -26.00
N ALA A 195 0.71 14.39 -26.71
CA ALA A 195 0.54 13.41 -27.78
C ALA A 195 1.60 13.54 -28.88
N GLU A 196 1.94 14.76 -29.29
CA GLU A 196 2.97 14.98 -30.32
C GLU A 196 4.37 14.65 -29.77
N TYR A 197 4.64 14.95 -28.50
CA TYR A 197 5.89 14.59 -27.85
C TYR A 197 6.05 13.07 -27.74
N SER A 198 5.00 12.36 -27.33
CA SER A 198 4.94 10.88 -27.33
C SER A 198 5.23 10.31 -28.71
N ARG A 199 4.61 10.89 -29.76
CA ARG A 199 4.81 10.51 -31.15
C ARG A 199 6.25 10.74 -31.64
N VAL A 200 6.85 11.89 -31.31
CA VAL A 200 8.20 12.27 -31.76
C VAL A 200 9.29 11.50 -31.00
N THR A 201 9.11 11.28 -29.70
CA THR A 201 10.07 10.55 -28.86
C THR A 201 9.90 9.05 -28.91
N ASN A 202 8.82 8.56 -29.55
CA ASN A 202 8.46 7.15 -29.56
C ASN A 202 8.43 6.58 -28.13
N ARG A 203 7.83 7.34 -27.23
CA ARG A 203 7.63 6.99 -25.82
C ARG A 203 6.14 6.98 -25.53
N PRO A 204 5.58 5.88 -25.00
CA PRO A 204 4.15 5.81 -24.73
C PRO A 204 3.75 6.82 -23.64
N LEU A 205 2.63 7.50 -23.86
CA LEU A 205 2.04 8.46 -22.92
C LEU A 205 0.92 7.78 -22.13
N TYR A 206 1.02 7.82 -20.80
CA TYR A 206 0.00 7.33 -19.89
C TYR A 206 -0.49 8.47 -18.98
N VAL A 207 -1.80 8.66 -18.92
CA VAL A 207 -2.46 9.70 -18.12
C VAL A 207 -3.44 9.02 -17.17
N PHE A 208 -3.36 9.39 -15.89
CA PHE A 208 -4.14 8.78 -14.82
C PHE A 208 -5.03 9.83 -14.15
N ASP A 209 -6.28 9.46 -13.89
CA ASP A 209 -7.26 10.31 -13.19
C ASP A 209 -7.07 10.28 -11.66
N ASN A 210 -6.29 9.32 -11.13
CA ASN A 210 -6.03 9.18 -9.71
C ASN A 210 -4.58 8.74 -9.42
N VAL A 211 -4.11 9.10 -8.22
CA VAL A 211 -2.74 8.84 -7.74
C VAL A 211 -2.48 7.34 -7.52
N ASP A 212 -3.49 6.59 -7.07
CA ASP A 212 -3.36 5.16 -6.76
C ASP A 212 -3.06 4.33 -8.02
N GLU A 213 -3.79 4.53 -9.12
CA GLU A 213 -3.56 3.86 -10.40
C GLU A 213 -2.19 4.17 -11.00
N CYS A 214 -1.74 5.42 -10.85
CA CYS A 214 -0.40 5.81 -11.28
C CYS A 214 0.68 5.10 -10.47
N CYS A 215 0.53 5.03 -9.14
CA CYS A 215 1.49 4.31 -8.27
C CYS A 215 1.60 2.84 -8.69
N ASP A 216 0.45 2.18 -8.88
CA ASP A 216 0.39 0.78 -9.30
C ASP A 216 1.11 0.56 -10.65
N PHE A 217 0.90 1.45 -11.62
CA PHE A 217 1.56 1.37 -12.93
C PHE A 217 3.09 1.55 -12.82
N VAL A 218 3.55 2.54 -12.04
CA VAL A 218 4.99 2.79 -11.85
C VAL A 218 5.68 1.56 -11.24
N TYR A 219 5.08 0.94 -10.22
CA TYR A 219 5.64 -0.26 -9.59
C TYR A 219 5.55 -1.51 -10.48
N GLU A 220 4.55 -1.61 -11.36
CA GLU A 220 4.49 -2.68 -12.37
C GLU A 220 5.60 -2.55 -13.42
N GLN A 221 5.84 -1.34 -13.94
CA GLN A 221 6.97 -1.11 -14.84
C GLN A 221 8.30 -1.39 -14.13
N ALA A 222 8.40 -1.02 -12.85
CA ALA A 222 9.59 -1.28 -12.04
C ALA A 222 9.90 -2.78 -11.85
N SER A 223 8.88 -3.63 -11.81
CA SER A 223 9.04 -5.08 -11.60
C SER A 223 9.17 -5.88 -12.89
N SER A 224 8.79 -5.31 -14.04
CA SER A 224 8.74 -6.04 -15.31
C SER A 224 9.91 -5.77 -16.25
N ASN A 225 10.66 -4.67 -16.08
CA ASN A 225 11.76 -4.33 -16.97
C ASN A 225 12.86 -3.50 -16.27
N GLU A 226 14.02 -4.12 -16.01
CA GLU A 226 15.16 -3.47 -15.35
C GLU A 226 15.75 -2.29 -16.14
N GLU A 227 15.48 -2.18 -17.45
CA GLU A 227 16.01 -1.13 -18.33
C GLU A 227 15.01 0.00 -18.63
N ALA A 228 13.73 -0.16 -18.29
CA ALA A 228 12.69 0.81 -18.63
C ALA A 228 12.61 1.95 -17.60
N LYS A 229 13.26 3.07 -17.90
CA LYS A 229 13.14 4.28 -17.08
C LYS A 229 11.90 5.11 -17.41
N CYS A 230 11.23 5.61 -16.38
CA CYS A 230 9.99 6.39 -16.46
C CYS A 230 10.28 7.88 -16.18
N ILE A 231 9.66 8.78 -16.96
CA ILE A 231 9.58 10.20 -16.59
C ILE A 231 8.18 10.46 -16.05
N VAL A 232 8.09 11.01 -14.84
CA VAL A 232 6.81 11.33 -14.19
C VAL A 232 6.60 12.84 -14.22
N LEU A 233 5.55 13.29 -14.90
CA LEU A 233 5.07 14.65 -14.82
C LEU A 233 3.95 14.68 -13.76
N VAL A 234 3.90 15.65 -12.85
CA VAL A 234 2.92 15.70 -11.76
C VAL A 234 2.42 17.12 -11.53
N GLN A 235 1.11 17.38 -11.57
CA GLN A 235 0.60 18.70 -11.17
C GLN A 235 0.93 19.02 -9.71
N ASP A 236 1.30 20.27 -9.42
CA ASP A 236 1.72 20.74 -8.10
C ASP A 236 0.75 20.36 -6.97
N GLN A 237 -0.55 20.54 -7.20
CA GLN A 237 -1.60 20.22 -6.22
C GLN A 237 -1.62 18.73 -5.78
N PHE A 238 -0.95 17.83 -6.51
CA PHE A 238 -0.87 16.40 -6.20
C PHE A 238 0.57 15.89 -6.01
N ALA A 239 1.56 16.74 -6.20
CA ALA A 239 2.96 16.41 -6.00
C ALA A 239 3.21 15.91 -4.57
N ASN A 240 2.57 16.52 -3.57
CA ASN A 240 2.70 16.16 -2.16
C ASN A 240 2.14 14.78 -1.81
N GLU A 241 1.23 14.22 -2.61
CA GLU A 241 0.64 12.89 -2.41
C GLU A 241 1.42 11.81 -3.20
N LEU A 242 1.73 12.11 -4.46
CA LEU A 242 2.35 11.15 -5.37
C LEU A 242 3.84 10.93 -5.08
N ILE A 243 4.62 12.02 -4.92
CA ILE A 243 6.08 11.92 -4.86
C ILE A 243 6.55 10.99 -3.72
N PRO A 244 6.07 11.12 -2.48
CA PRO A 244 6.48 10.20 -1.40
C PRO A 244 6.16 8.73 -1.69
N SER A 245 5.13 8.47 -2.51
CA SER A 245 4.62 7.14 -2.83
C SER A 245 5.43 6.44 -3.91
N ILE A 246 6.15 7.19 -4.77
CA ILE A 246 6.89 6.62 -5.91
C ILE A 246 8.39 6.88 -5.87
N VAL A 247 8.88 7.81 -5.04
CA VAL A 247 10.30 8.23 -5.01
C VAL A 247 11.31 7.10 -4.74
N HIS A 248 10.86 5.98 -4.18
CA HIS A 248 11.69 4.81 -3.93
C HIS A 248 11.76 3.83 -5.13
N ALA A 249 11.06 4.09 -6.23
CA ALA A 249 11.09 3.26 -7.43
C ALA A 249 12.37 3.53 -8.24
N GLU A 250 13.24 2.52 -8.33
CA GLU A 250 14.53 2.60 -9.04
C GLU A 250 14.41 2.94 -10.53
N GLN A 251 13.22 2.72 -11.10
CA GLN A 251 12.92 2.96 -12.51
C GLN A 251 12.43 4.39 -12.81
N ILE A 252 12.46 5.32 -11.86
CA ILE A 252 12.14 6.73 -12.13
C ILE A 252 13.40 7.46 -12.57
N GLU A 253 13.38 7.99 -13.80
CA GLU A 253 14.45 8.83 -14.35
C GLU A 253 14.36 10.26 -13.82
N ASP A 254 13.16 10.83 -13.80
CA ASP A 254 12.91 12.22 -13.46
C ASP A 254 11.46 12.43 -12.99
N ILE A 255 11.26 13.42 -12.12
CA ILE A 255 9.94 13.87 -11.67
C ILE A 255 9.83 15.37 -11.92
N ILE A 256 8.84 15.78 -12.71
CA ILE A 256 8.64 17.18 -13.11
C ILE A 256 7.29 17.65 -12.58
N ILE A 257 7.31 18.68 -11.73
CA ILE A 257 6.09 19.27 -11.19
C ILE A 257 5.51 20.27 -12.21
N LEU A 258 4.22 20.19 -12.52
CA LEU A 258 3.51 21.07 -13.44
C LEU A 258 2.65 22.09 -12.65
N ASN A 259 2.84 23.38 -12.91
CA ASN A 259 1.97 24.45 -12.41
C ASN A 259 0.61 24.43 -13.13
N GLU A 260 -0.39 25.08 -12.51
CA GLU A 260 -1.82 24.99 -12.88
C GLU A 260 -2.19 25.36 -14.33
N ASN A 261 -1.31 26.04 -15.07
CA ASN A 261 -1.62 26.52 -16.41
C ASN A 261 -1.07 25.58 -17.49
N PRO A 262 -1.91 25.00 -18.36
CA PRO A 262 -1.44 24.18 -19.48
C PRO A 262 -0.66 25.03 -20.47
N PRO A 263 0.31 24.44 -21.20
CA PRO A 263 1.09 25.16 -22.21
C PRO A 263 0.18 25.73 -23.31
N SER A 264 0.45 26.97 -23.71
CA SER A 264 -0.27 27.68 -24.76
C SER A 264 -0.15 26.97 -26.12
N GLN A 265 -1.03 27.32 -27.06
CA GLN A 265 -1.01 26.72 -28.40
C GLN A 265 0.34 26.88 -29.12
N GLN A 266 0.98 28.04 -28.95
CA GLN A 266 2.27 28.34 -29.55
C GLN A 266 3.41 27.51 -28.93
N GLU A 267 3.29 27.14 -27.65
CA GLU A 267 4.25 26.27 -26.95
C GLU A 267 4.04 24.80 -27.33
N ARG A 268 2.79 24.37 -27.55
CA ARG A 268 2.51 23.03 -28.09
C ARG A 268 3.16 22.82 -29.46
N GLU A 269 3.20 23.85 -30.28
CA GLU A 269 3.84 23.81 -31.60
C GLU A 269 5.38 23.80 -31.53
N SER A 270 5.97 24.33 -30.45
CA SER A 270 7.43 24.36 -30.23
C SER A 270 7.99 23.07 -29.60
N MET A 271 7.14 22.20 -29.05
CA MET A 271 7.49 20.89 -28.45
C MET A 271 7.92 19.79 -29.45
N ARG A 272 8.26 20.16 -30.70
CA ARG A 272 8.73 19.22 -31.75
C ARG A 272 10.19 18.79 -31.61
N GLU A 273 10.98 19.44 -30.74
CA GLU A 273 12.40 19.14 -30.53
C GLU A 273 12.66 18.74 -29.07
N TYR A 274 13.16 17.52 -28.86
CA TYR A 274 13.45 16.93 -27.55
C TYR A 274 14.28 17.84 -26.63
N THR A 275 15.29 18.53 -27.17
CA THR A 275 16.18 19.43 -26.41
C THR A 275 15.43 20.67 -25.89
N LYS A 276 14.50 21.23 -26.68
CA LYS A 276 13.68 22.37 -26.28
C LYS A 276 12.64 22.00 -25.24
N VAL A 277 12.08 20.78 -25.30
CA VAL A 277 11.14 20.28 -24.27
C VAL A 277 11.82 20.20 -22.92
N ARG A 278 13.06 19.67 -22.84
CA ARG A 278 13.81 19.60 -21.58
C ARG A 278 14.15 20.99 -21.01
N GLU A 279 14.46 21.98 -21.86
CA GLU A 279 14.76 23.35 -21.41
C GLU A 279 13.49 24.14 -21.03
N LEU A 280 12.40 24.02 -21.79
CA LEU A 280 11.09 24.60 -21.47
C LEU A 280 10.51 24.01 -20.17
N MET A 281 10.65 22.70 -19.97
CA MET A 281 10.21 22.02 -18.74
C MET A 281 11.05 22.41 -17.52
N LYS A 282 12.32 22.79 -17.71
CA LYS A 282 13.17 23.33 -16.63
C LYS A 282 12.92 24.81 -16.35
N SER A 283 12.54 25.61 -17.36
CA SER A 283 12.33 27.05 -17.19
C SER A 283 10.98 27.43 -16.60
N TYR A 284 9.99 26.53 -16.64
CA TYR A 284 8.64 26.78 -16.11
C TYR A 284 8.41 26.28 -14.68
N PHE A 285 9.30 25.43 -14.13
CA PHE A 285 9.02 24.64 -12.92
C PHE A 285 10.15 24.62 -11.88
N LEU A 286 10.90 25.72 -11.78
CA LEU A 286 11.63 26.14 -10.58
C LEU A 286 11.13 27.51 -10.11
#